data_AF-R6Q1R0-F1
#
_entry.id   AF-R6Q1R0-F1
#
_cell.length_a   1.000
_cell.length_b   1.000
_cell.length_c   1.000
_cell.angle_alpha   90.00
_cell.angle_beta   90.00
_cell.angle_gamma   90.00
#
_symmetry.space_group_name_H-M   'P 1'
#
loop_
_entity.id
_entity.type
_entity.pdbx_description
1 polymer ?
#
loop_
_entity_poly.entity_id
_entity_poly.type
_entity_poly.pdbx_seq_one_letter_code
_entity_poly.pdbx_strand_id
1 'polypeptide(L)'
;MSGTWAFDDAYALTAPADKNGKWVSPAFTASAELRASVKVGDLDWYRTEFTVYKGNLFWRRYDIVNNWAETEGADYSVTTQVGQKLYIDFDNYTAEVK
;
A
#
# COMPACT_ATOMS: atom_id res chain seq x y z
N MET A 1 -1.86 -17.75 5.74
CA MET A 1 -1.52 -16.61 4.87
C MET A 1 -0.04 -16.70 4.55
N SER A 2 0.32 -16.88 3.28
CA SER A 2 1.72 -16.80 2.82
C SER A 2 2.01 -15.37 2.38
N GLY A 3 3.06 -14.75 2.90
CA GLY A 3 3.45 -13.38 2.58
C GLY A 3 4.40 -12.82 3.64
N THR A 4 5.20 -11.83 3.28
CA THR A 4 6.11 -11.15 4.22
C THR A 4 5.33 -10.07 4.97
N TRP A 5 5.10 -10.28 6.27
CA TRP A 5 4.38 -9.36 7.16
C TRP A 5 5.33 -8.54 8.04
N ALA A 6 6.36 -7.99 7.41
CA ALA A 6 7.41 -7.21 8.04
C ALA A 6 7.98 -6.21 7.03
N PHE A 7 8.73 -5.21 7.52
CA PHE A 7 9.51 -4.36 6.64
C PHE A 7 10.68 -5.15 6.07
N ASP A 8 10.70 -5.26 4.75
CA ASP A 8 11.72 -5.97 3.98
C ASP A 8 12.05 -5.14 2.73
N ASP A 9 13.34 -4.88 2.53
CA ASP A 9 13.87 -4.02 1.47
C ASP A 9 13.53 -4.56 0.07
N ALA A 10 13.25 -5.87 -0.07
CA ALA A 10 12.81 -6.47 -1.33
C ALA A 10 11.44 -5.93 -1.80
N TYR A 11 10.64 -5.36 -0.89
CA TYR A 11 9.32 -4.77 -1.19
C TYR A 11 9.30 -3.25 -1.04
N ALA A 12 10.44 -2.63 -0.71
CA ALA A 12 10.54 -1.19 -0.53
C ALA A 12 10.25 -0.46 -1.85
N LEU A 13 9.45 0.61 -1.76
CA LEU A 13 9.17 1.47 -2.89
C LEU A 13 10.41 2.32 -3.20
N THR A 14 10.68 2.53 -4.48
CA THR A 14 11.72 3.46 -4.93
C THR A 14 11.21 4.89 -4.82
N ALA A 15 11.99 5.74 -4.17
CA ALA A 15 11.72 7.17 -4.08
C ALA A 15 11.83 7.85 -5.46
N PRO A 16 11.02 8.88 -5.73
CA PRO A 16 11.19 9.69 -6.93
C PRO A 16 12.49 10.51 -6.87
N ALA A 17 13.05 10.82 -8.05
CA ALA A 17 14.20 11.73 -8.17
C ALA A 17 13.81 13.20 -7.89
N ASP A 18 12.58 13.56 -8.25
CA ASP A 18 12.05 14.92 -8.11
C ASP A 18 11.03 14.98 -6.97
N LYS A 19 10.92 16.16 -6.34
CA LYS A 19 9.96 16.41 -5.25
C LYS A 19 8.52 16.01 -5.61
N ASN A 20 8.12 16.21 -6.86
CA ASN A 20 6.75 15.99 -7.33
C ASN A 20 6.59 14.63 -8.04
N GLY A 21 7.59 13.75 -7.96
CA GLY A 21 7.52 12.44 -8.57
C GLY A 21 6.74 11.44 -7.71
N LYS A 22 6.48 10.27 -8.29
CA LYS A 22 5.77 9.18 -7.61
C LYS A 22 6.75 8.18 -7.01
N TRP A 23 6.45 7.71 -5.81
CA TRP A 23 7.05 6.50 -5.26
C TRP A 23 6.50 5.29 -6.03
N VAL A 24 7.36 4.31 -6.33
CA VAL A 24 6.97 3.16 -7.16
C VAL A 24 7.39 1.86 -6.51
N SER A 25 6.45 0.91 -6.37
CA SER A 25 6.76 -0.41 -5.83
C SER A 25 7.49 -1.31 -6.84
N PRO A 26 8.20 -2.34 -6.38
CA PRO A 26 8.48 -3.51 -7.19
C PRO A 26 7.19 -4.10 -7.79
N ALA A 27 7.32 -4.89 -8.86
CA ALA A 27 6.17 -5.57 -9.44
C ALA A 27 5.59 -6.60 -8.47
N PHE A 28 4.27 -6.64 -8.34
CA PHE A 28 3.60 -7.64 -7.51
C PHE A 28 3.84 -9.03 -8.08
N THR A 29 4.06 -9.99 -7.20
CA THR A 29 4.34 -11.39 -7.53
C THR A 29 3.13 -12.30 -7.35
N ALA A 30 2.02 -11.75 -6.83
CA ALA A 30 0.78 -12.48 -6.59
C ALA A 30 -0.44 -11.58 -6.80
N SER A 31 -1.58 -12.22 -7.07
CA SER A 31 -2.90 -11.56 -7.07
C SER A 31 -3.52 -11.68 -5.68
N ALA A 32 -3.46 -10.61 -4.89
CA ALA A 32 -3.91 -10.58 -3.50
C ALA A 32 -4.37 -9.17 -3.11
N GLU A 33 -4.98 -9.02 -1.94
CA GLU A 33 -5.32 -7.70 -1.40
C GLU A 33 -4.04 -6.89 -1.14
N LEU A 34 -4.03 -5.63 -1.62
CA LEU A 34 -2.95 -4.68 -1.39
C LEU A 34 -2.84 -4.33 0.11
N ARG A 35 -1.63 -4.47 0.65
CA ARG A 35 -1.24 -3.93 1.95
C ARG A 35 0.04 -3.12 1.78
N ALA A 36 0.01 -1.83 2.12
CA ALA A 36 1.15 -0.93 2.02
C ALA A 36 1.27 -0.11 3.30
N SER A 37 2.48 0.23 3.71
CA SER A 37 2.75 1.00 4.92
C SER A 37 4.00 1.85 4.79
N VAL A 38 4.13 2.85 5.67
CA VAL A 38 5.33 3.67 5.80
C VAL A 38 6.06 3.29 7.08
N LYS A 39 7.34 2.94 6.99
CA LYS A 39 8.17 2.69 8.18
C LYS A 39 8.42 4.00 8.93
N VAL A 40 7.96 4.08 10.18
CA VAL A 40 8.13 5.26 11.06
C VAL A 40 8.72 4.81 12.39
N GLY A 41 10.02 5.04 12.57
CA GLY A 41 10.75 4.57 13.76
C GLY A 41 10.56 3.07 13.98
N ASP A 42 10.16 2.72 15.21
CA ASP A 42 9.92 1.34 15.65
C ASP A 42 8.41 0.97 15.69
N LEU A 43 7.55 1.78 15.06
CA LEU A 43 6.12 1.47 15.02
C LEU A 43 5.86 0.22 14.16
N ASP A 44 4.93 -0.63 14.62
CA ASP A 44 4.44 -1.74 13.81
C ASP A 44 3.85 -1.25 12.48
N TRP A 45 4.09 -2.00 11.41
CA TRP A 45 3.71 -1.64 10.04
C TRP A 45 2.22 -1.29 9.88
N TYR A 46 1.35 -1.99 10.61
CA TYR A 46 -0.10 -1.83 10.52
C TYR A 46 -0.60 -0.53 11.18
N ARG A 47 0.25 0.16 11.95
CA ARG A 47 -0.08 1.48 12.56
C ARG A 47 0.00 2.62 11.55
N THR A 48 0.72 2.41 10.45
CA THR A 48 0.98 3.38 9.39
C THR A 48 0.63 2.79 8.02
N GLU A 49 -0.33 1.87 7.98
CA GLU A 49 -0.79 1.26 6.73
C GLU A 49 -1.87 2.09 6.03
N PHE A 50 -1.95 1.89 4.72
CA PHE A 50 -2.90 2.55 3.85
C PHE A 50 -3.29 1.65 2.67
N THR A 51 -4.36 2.03 1.97
CA THR A 51 -4.81 1.43 0.71
C THR A 51 -5.12 2.52 -0.32
N VAL A 52 -5.59 2.13 -1.50
CA VAL A 52 -6.07 3.04 -2.54
C VAL A 52 -7.59 3.01 -2.57
N TYR A 53 -8.22 4.18 -2.45
CA TYR A 53 -9.67 4.33 -2.56
C TYR A 53 -10.01 5.40 -3.60
N LYS A 54 -10.58 4.97 -4.73
CA LYS A 54 -10.99 5.86 -5.84
C LYS A 54 -9.86 6.82 -6.28
N GLY A 55 -8.64 6.30 -6.39
CA GLY A 55 -7.44 7.05 -6.77
C GLY A 55 -6.77 7.84 -5.64
N ASN A 56 -7.34 7.84 -4.43
CA ASN A 56 -6.78 8.54 -3.28
C ASN A 56 -6.04 7.56 -2.37
N LEU A 57 -5.01 8.06 -1.70
CA LEU A 57 -4.35 7.35 -0.62
C LEU A 57 -5.24 7.41 0.63
N PHE A 58 -5.65 6.25 1.14
CA PHE A 58 -6.54 6.12 2.29
C PHE A 58 -5.79 5.48 3.47
N TRP A 59 -5.56 6.26 4.52
CA TRP A 59 -4.93 5.78 5.75
C TRP A 59 -5.89 4.96 6.60
N ARG A 60 -5.39 3.86 7.17
CA ARG A 60 -6.14 3.05 8.15
C ARG A 60 -6.63 3.92 9.30
N ARG A 61 -7.91 3.79 9.64
CA ARG A 61 -8.55 4.50 10.78
C ARG A 61 -9.17 3.59 11.83
N TYR A 62 -9.37 2.31 11.52
CA TYR A 62 -9.95 1.31 12.42
C TYR A 62 -9.04 0.11 12.63
N ASP A 63 -9.41 -0.76 13.57
CA ASP A 63 -8.73 -2.03 13.74
C ASP A 63 -9.11 -3.01 12.62
N ILE A 64 -8.15 -3.30 11.74
CA ILE A 64 -8.32 -4.20 10.60
C ILE A 64 -7.70 -5.54 10.97
N VAL A 65 -8.54 -6.46 11.46
CA VAL A 65 -8.12 -7.80 11.88
C VAL A 65 -7.88 -8.72 10.68
N ASN A 66 -8.78 -8.69 9.69
CA ASN A 66 -8.75 -9.61 8.56
C ASN A 66 -8.30 -8.92 7.26
N ASN A 67 -9.08 -7.97 6.74
CA ASN A 67 -8.86 -7.32 5.45
C ASN A 67 -9.61 -5.98 5.36
N TRP A 68 -9.29 -5.17 4.34
CA TRP A 68 -9.94 -3.87 4.14
C TRP A 68 -11.44 -4.00 3.85
N ALA A 69 -11.85 -5.05 3.12
CA ALA A 69 -13.24 -5.25 2.72
C ALA A 69 -14.19 -5.40 3.90
N GLU A 70 -13.77 -6.17 4.92
CA GLU A 70 -14.57 -6.45 6.12
C GLU A 70 -14.70 -5.24 7.05
N THR A 71 -13.65 -4.40 7.14
CA THR A 71 -13.62 -3.28 8.09
C THR A 71 -14.07 -1.95 7.47
N GLU A 72 -13.61 -1.63 6.26
CA GLU A 72 -13.89 -0.34 5.60
C GLU A 72 -14.91 -0.47 4.46
N GLY A 73 -14.99 -1.65 3.84
CA GLY A 73 -15.87 -1.96 2.71
C GLY A 73 -15.12 -2.40 1.46
N ALA A 74 -15.81 -3.10 0.55
CA ALA A 74 -15.20 -3.77 -0.60
C ALA A 74 -14.35 -2.84 -1.50
N ASP A 75 -14.78 -1.59 -1.70
CA ASP A 75 -14.06 -0.61 -2.53
C ASP A 75 -12.68 -0.21 -1.96
N TYR A 76 -12.41 -0.48 -0.68
CA TYR A 76 -11.10 -0.22 -0.04
C TYR A 76 -10.14 -1.41 -0.20
N SER A 77 -10.65 -2.58 -0.58
CA SER A 77 -9.89 -3.81 -0.80
C SER A 77 -9.43 -3.90 -2.25
N VAL A 78 -8.23 -3.40 -2.53
CA VAL A 78 -7.66 -3.41 -3.87
C VAL A 78 -7.01 -4.77 -4.13
N THR A 79 -7.54 -5.54 -5.08
CA THR A 79 -6.90 -6.78 -5.52
C THR A 79 -5.84 -6.46 -6.58
N THR A 80 -4.57 -6.73 -6.27
CA THR A 80 -3.45 -6.58 -7.21
C THR A 80 -3.43 -7.72 -8.22
N GLN A 81 -2.71 -7.54 -9.33
CA GLN A 81 -2.35 -8.61 -10.26
C GLN A 81 -0.84 -8.70 -10.42
N VAL A 82 -0.37 -9.90 -10.77
CA VAL A 82 1.06 -10.15 -11.06
C VAL A 82 1.55 -9.19 -12.14
N GLY A 83 2.70 -8.55 -11.89
CA GLY A 83 3.32 -7.60 -12.81
C GLY A 83 2.90 -6.14 -12.62
N GLN A 84 1.74 -5.88 -12.00
CA GLN A 84 1.33 -4.51 -11.65
C GLN A 84 2.22 -3.92 -10.56
N LYS A 85 2.17 -2.60 -10.41
CA LYS A 85 2.90 -1.85 -9.37
C LYS A 85 1.97 -0.84 -8.70
N LEU A 86 2.31 -0.48 -7.48
CA LEU A 86 1.74 0.66 -6.77
C LEU A 86 2.55 1.92 -7.08
N TYR A 87 1.84 3.00 -7.38
CA TYR A 87 2.40 4.33 -7.59
C TYR A 87 1.76 5.29 -6.60
N ILE A 88 2.56 6.07 -5.89
CA ILE A 88 2.07 6.95 -4.83
C ILE A 88 2.60 8.36 -5.04
N ASP A 89 1.71 9.33 -4.96
CA ASP A 89 2.01 10.75 -4.86
C ASP A 89 1.59 11.24 -3.47
N PHE A 90 2.56 11.35 -2.56
CA PHE A 90 2.31 11.80 -1.19
C PHE A 90 2.02 13.30 -1.10
N ASP A 91 2.51 14.11 -2.05
CA ASP A 91 2.26 15.56 -2.05
C ASP A 91 0.79 15.84 -2.42
N ASN A 92 0.19 15.01 -3.27
CA ASN A 92 -1.22 15.14 -3.69
C ASN A 92 -2.18 14.14 -3.01
N TYR A 93 -1.70 13.27 -2.13
CA TYR A 93 -2.49 12.20 -1.49
C TYR A 93 -3.22 11.28 -2.49
N THR A 94 -2.57 10.97 -3.62
CA THR A 94 -3.12 10.07 -4.63
C THR A 94 -2.29 8.81 -4.77
N ALA A 95 -2.95 7.73 -5.18
CA ALA A 95 -2.29 6.46 -5.44
C ALA A 95 -3.03 5.66 -6.51
N GLU A 96 -2.30 4.83 -7.24
CA GLU A 96 -2.85 3.96 -8.29
C GLU A 96 -2.10 2.64 -8.36
N VAL A 97 -2.83 1.57 -8.71
CA VAL A 97 -2.24 0.26 -9.06
C VAL A 97 -2.39 0.07 -10.56
N LYS A 98 -1.28 -0.16 -11.26
CA LYS A 98 -1.26 -0.39 -12.72
C LYS A 98 -0.14 -1.34 -13.15
#